data_AF-A0A9J5W1X8-F1
#
_entry.id   AF-A0A9J5W1X8-F1
#
_cell.length_a   1.000
_cell.length_b   1.000
_cell.length_c   1.000
_cell.angle_alpha   90.00
_cell.angle_beta   90.00
_cell.angle_gamma   90.00
#
_symmetry.space_group_name_H-M   'P 1'
#
loop_
_entity.id
_entity.type
_entity.pdbx_description
1 polymer ?
#
loop_
_entity_poly.entity_id
_entity_poly.type
_entity_poly.pdbx_seq_one_letter_code
_entity_poly.pdbx_strand_id
1 'polypeptide(L)'
;QANNNIPKFTSILVFGDSSVDTGNNNHIDTIAKGNHLPYGQDFTNHIPTGRFSNGKLVPDMLSISLGLKKNGVPPYLQRDLSKNDLITGVCFASGGTGYDELTSTISGVISMKEELEYFKEYLSKIKDIVGGNSSEVERIVNGALVIVSAGTNDLLFNFYDLPNRRLQFSLSGYQDFLLDKVQSFIKELYYLGCRNIIVNGLPPVGCLPMQITAKSPLFRSCINDENLDAQIYNEKLQDLLIQLQSHLPGSKILYVDTYNFISGLIHNPQLHGFEETKVGCCGSGLIEAGPFCTELSSVCPNPSQYIFFDSIHPTESTYYKATQYLIKQLLPKFEENYVLSMARVKALGFLALLVLSTLVMVSEGRVARKDLGLDLGGGVGVGVGAGVGLGLGGGSGSGAGAGAGSGSGSGSRSSSSSSSSSGSTSSGNGNAGSEAGSYAGSRAGSGSGSRGGSSEAGSEAGSYAGSRAGSGSGN
;
A
#
# COMPACT_ATOMS: atom_id res chain seq x y z
N GLN A 1 29.99 13.84 5.62
CA GLN A 1 29.07 13.69 4.47
C GLN A 1 28.63 12.23 4.45
N ALA A 2 27.41 11.93 4.89
CA ALA A 2 26.88 10.58 4.75
C ALA A 2 26.60 10.34 3.27
N ASN A 3 27.38 9.46 2.67
CA ASN A 3 27.13 8.94 1.33
C ASN A 3 25.89 8.05 1.44
N ASN A 4 24.70 8.66 1.49
CA ASN A 4 23.45 7.91 1.48
C ASN A 4 23.34 7.27 0.09
N ASN A 5 23.54 5.95 0.01
CA ASN A 5 23.23 5.16 -1.18
C ASN A 5 21.71 5.23 -1.40
N ILE A 6 21.25 6.26 -2.12
CA ILE A 6 19.87 6.36 -2.57
C ILE A 6 19.65 5.24 -3.60
N PRO A 7 18.59 4.41 -3.45
CA PRO A 7 18.30 3.35 -4.41
C PRO A 7 18.16 3.91 -5.82
N LYS A 8 18.61 3.14 -6.82
CA LYS A 8 18.47 3.52 -8.23
C LYS A 8 17.13 3.05 -8.76
N PHE A 9 16.29 3.99 -9.16
CA PHE A 9 15.04 3.72 -9.88
C PHE A 9 15.23 4.00 -11.38
N THR A 10 14.44 3.35 -12.22
CA THR A 10 14.45 3.53 -13.68
C THR A 10 13.47 4.59 -14.15
N SER A 11 12.36 4.74 -13.42
CA SER A 11 11.27 5.65 -13.71
C SER A 11 10.49 5.99 -12.43
N ILE A 12 9.56 6.94 -12.52
CA ILE A 12 8.64 7.29 -11.43
C ILE A 12 7.20 7.30 -11.96
N LEU A 13 6.31 6.54 -11.31
CA LEU A 13 4.90 6.41 -11.70
C LEU A 13 4.03 6.83 -10.53
N VAL A 14 3.05 7.71 -10.78
CA VAL A 14 2.32 8.38 -9.69
C VAL A 14 0.82 8.21 -9.89
N PHE A 15 0.12 7.81 -8.83
CA PHE A 15 -1.31 7.54 -8.80
C PHE A 15 -1.95 8.18 -7.56
N GLY A 16 -3.19 8.62 -7.67
CA GLY A 16 -3.93 9.17 -6.54
C GLY A 16 -4.54 10.54 -6.78
N ASP A 17 -4.61 11.35 -5.73
CA ASP A 17 -5.41 12.58 -5.71
C ASP A 17 -4.58 13.87 -5.90
N SER A 18 -5.19 15.01 -5.54
CA SER A 18 -4.61 16.35 -5.68
C SER A 18 -3.31 16.53 -4.91
N SER A 19 -3.03 15.67 -3.91
CA SER A 19 -1.76 15.69 -3.19
C SER A 19 -0.56 15.31 -4.06
N VAL A 20 -0.80 14.65 -5.19
CA VAL A 20 0.23 14.17 -6.13
C VAL A 20 -0.09 14.45 -7.61
N ASP A 21 -1.23 15.06 -7.93
CA ASP A 21 -1.62 15.47 -9.29
C ASP A 21 -0.69 16.55 -9.86
N THR A 22 -0.14 16.28 -11.03
CA THR A 22 0.79 17.19 -11.73
C THR A 22 0.15 17.94 -12.89
N GLY A 23 -1.18 17.83 -13.03
CA GLY A 23 -1.99 18.59 -13.99
C GLY A 23 -2.88 17.75 -14.90
N ASN A 24 -3.21 16.49 -14.57
CA ASN A 24 -4.15 15.71 -15.41
C ASN A 24 -5.53 16.37 -15.46
N ASN A 25 -5.96 17.00 -14.37
CA ASN A 25 -7.23 17.71 -14.31
C ASN A 25 -7.33 18.86 -15.33
N ASN A 26 -6.21 19.37 -15.85
CA ASN A 26 -6.22 20.38 -16.90
C ASN A 26 -6.77 19.87 -18.23
N HIS A 27 -6.74 18.55 -18.43
CA HIS A 27 -7.07 17.88 -19.68
C HIS A 27 -8.46 17.25 -19.69
N ILE A 28 -9.24 17.47 -18.64
CA ILE A 28 -10.63 17.01 -18.51
C ILE A 28 -11.56 18.18 -18.15
N ASP A 29 -12.85 17.99 -18.36
CA ASP A 29 -13.87 18.98 -17.99
C ASP A 29 -14.25 18.84 -16.51
N THR A 30 -13.50 19.52 -15.65
CA THR A 30 -13.73 19.58 -14.21
C THR A 30 -13.43 20.97 -13.66
N ILE A 31 -14.04 21.29 -12.52
CA ILE A 31 -13.74 22.50 -11.73
C ILE A 31 -12.53 22.30 -10.81
N ALA A 32 -12.16 21.05 -10.51
CA ALA A 32 -11.03 20.74 -9.64
C ALA A 32 -9.71 20.95 -10.39
N LYS A 33 -9.28 22.19 -10.57
CA LYS A 33 -8.05 22.54 -11.30
C LYS A 33 -7.14 23.44 -10.47
N GLY A 34 -5.83 23.24 -10.63
CA GLY A 34 -4.78 24.11 -10.07
C GLY A 34 -3.97 24.82 -11.16
N ASN A 35 -4.58 25.12 -12.31
CA ASN A 35 -3.94 25.71 -13.49
C ASN A 35 -4.21 27.20 -13.66
N HIS A 36 -4.47 27.89 -12.56
CA HIS A 36 -4.67 29.33 -12.49
C HIS A 36 -3.90 29.88 -11.29
N LEU A 37 -3.66 31.19 -11.26
CA LEU A 37 -3.08 31.82 -10.08
C LEU A 37 -4.04 31.66 -8.88
N PRO A 38 -3.52 31.60 -7.64
CA PRO A 38 -2.11 31.72 -7.25
C PRO A 38 -1.32 30.39 -7.25
N TYR A 39 -1.90 29.29 -7.74
CA TYR A 39 -1.17 28.02 -7.83
C TYR A 39 0.06 28.14 -8.72
N GLY A 40 1.15 27.50 -8.32
CA GLY A 40 2.41 27.55 -9.06
C GLY A 40 3.17 28.88 -9.00
N GLN A 41 2.78 29.83 -8.14
CA GLN A 41 3.49 31.12 -7.98
C GLN A 41 4.97 30.99 -7.58
N ASP A 42 5.41 29.88 -7.00
CA ASP A 42 6.80 29.61 -6.61
C ASP A 42 7.58 28.84 -7.70
N PHE A 43 6.93 28.48 -8.83
CA PHE A 43 7.67 28.03 -9.99
C PHE A 43 8.58 29.15 -10.52
N THR A 44 9.73 28.77 -11.07
CA THR A 44 10.70 29.72 -11.63
C THR A 44 10.12 30.59 -12.75
N ASN A 45 9.12 30.09 -13.47
CA ASN A 45 8.40 30.83 -14.51
C ASN A 45 7.05 31.39 -14.03
N HIS A 46 6.67 31.14 -12.77
CA HIS A 46 5.40 31.52 -12.17
C HIS A 46 4.16 31.04 -12.95
N ILE A 47 4.30 29.96 -13.73
CA ILE A 47 3.21 29.40 -14.54
C ILE A 47 2.47 28.33 -13.73
N PRO A 48 1.16 28.48 -13.50
CA PRO A 48 0.33 27.42 -12.94
C PRO A 48 0.30 26.19 -13.85
N THR A 49 0.65 25.02 -13.31
CA THR A 49 0.74 23.77 -14.09
C THR A 49 -0.38 22.78 -13.79
N GLY A 50 -1.31 23.07 -12.87
CA GLY A 50 -2.34 22.14 -12.42
C GLY A 50 -2.06 21.51 -11.06
N ARG A 51 -0.91 21.79 -10.44
CA ARG A 51 -0.55 21.32 -9.09
C ARG A 51 -1.29 22.13 -8.04
N PHE A 52 -1.88 21.45 -7.07
CA PHE A 52 -2.62 22.06 -5.97
C PHE A 52 -1.67 22.57 -4.87
N SER A 53 -0.71 23.42 -5.23
CA SER A 53 0.22 24.07 -4.30
C SER A 53 0.79 25.36 -4.92
N ASN A 54 1.50 26.16 -4.12
CA ASN A 54 2.31 27.27 -4.65
C ASN A 54 3.44 26.81 -5.57
N GLY A 55 3.84 25.53 -5.57
CA GLY A 55 4.95 25.05 -6.40
C GLY A 55 4.94 23.55 -6.64
N LYS A 56 6.12 22.93 -6.55
CA LYS A 56 6.33 21.49 -6.76
C LYS A 56 5.66 20.64 -5.69
N LEU A 57 5.22 19.45 -6.09
CA LEU A 57 4.75 18.41 -5.19
C LEU A 57 5.88 17.42 -4.86
N VAL A 58 5.63 16.49 -3.93
CA VAL A 58 6.58 15.42 -3.59
C VAL A 58 7.06 14.62 -4.82
N PRO A 59 6.19 14.18 -5.76
CA PRO A 59 6.65 13.44 -6.94
C PRO A 59 7.66 14.23 -7.79
N ASP A 60 7.45 15.54 -7.94
CA ASP A 60 8.37 16.41 -8.69
C ASP A 60 9.74 16.42 -8.03
N MET A 61 9.78 16.73 -6.73
CA MET A 61 11.03 16.88 -5.99
C MET A 61 11.77 15.54 -5.84
N LEU A 62 11.05 14.43 -5.68
CA LEU A 62 11.65 13.09 -5.71
C LEU A 62 12.25 12.79 -7.08
N SER A 63 11.50 13.02 -8.17
CA SER A 63 12.01 12.75 -9.52
C SER A 63 13.28 13.54 -9.86
N ILE A 64 13.37 14.78 -9.38
CA ILE A 64 14.55 15.64 -9.52
C ILE A 64 15.69 15.13 -8.65
N SER A 65 15.44 14.83 -7.38
CA SER A 65 16.46 14.35 -6.45
C SER A 65 17.04 12.99 -6.85
N LEU A 66 16.25 12.16 -7.53
CA LEU A 66 16.65 10.86 -8.07
C LEU A 66 17.34 10.97 -9.44
N GLY A 67 17.42 12.17 -10.03
CA GLY A 67 18.00 12.38 -11.37
C GLY A 67 17.17 11.78 -12.52
N LEU A 68 15.90 11.44 -12.28
CA LEU A 68 14.99 10.90 -13.28
C LEU A 68 14.46 11.99 -14.21
N LYS A 69 14.18 13.17 -13.66
CA LYS A 69 13.60 14.30 -14.40
C LYS A 69 14.25 15.62 -13.98
N LYS A 70 14.29 16.59 -14.89
CA LYS A 70 14.88 17.92 -14.61
C LYS A 70 13.87 18.92 -14.04
N ASN A 71 12.61 18.83 -14.48
CA ASN A 71 11.59 19.87 -14.25
C ASN A 71 10.37 19.38 -13.46
N GLY A 72 10.42 18.17 -12.89
CA GLY A 72 9.27 17.52 -12.26
C GLY A 72 8.60 16.48 -13.15
N VAL A 73 7.53 15.87 -12.65
CA VAL A 73 6.81 14.77 -13.33
C VAL A 73 5.69 15.37 -14.18
N PRO A 74 5.59 15.04 -15.48
CA PRO A 74 4.50 15.54 -16.31
C PRO A 74 3.23 14.68 -16.13
N PRO A 75 2.03 15.27 -16.29
CA PRO A 75 0.79 14.53 -16.28
C PRO A 75 0.66 13.69 -17.56
N TYR A 76 0.14 12.49 -17.43
CA TYR A 76 0.01 11.55 -18.53
C TYR A 76 -0.87 12.07 -19.69
N LEU A 77 -1.91 12.86 -19.37
CA LEU A 77 -2.81 13.43 -20.37
C LEU A 77 -2.24 14.63 -21.15
N GLN A 78 -1.01 15.05 -20.83
CA GLN A 78 -0.33 16.10 -21.59
C GLN A 78 -0.09 15.64 -23.04
N ARG A 79 -0.40 16.51 -24.01
CA ARG A 79 -0.39 16.16 -25.45
C ARG A 79 1.00 16.01 -26.05
N ASP A 80 1.99 16.73 -25.54
CA ASP A 80 3.33 16.88 -26.12
C ASP A 80 4.42 16.16 -25.31
N LEU A 81 4.07 15.07 -24.63
CA LEU A 81 5.04 14.23 -23.91
C LEU A 81 6.12 13.69 -24.86
N SER A 82 7.38 13.92 -24.50
CA SER A 82 8.49 13.32 -25.23
C SER A 82 8.60 11.82 -24.94
N LYS A 83 9.29 11.08 -25.82
CA LYS A 83 9.62 9.66 -25.57
C LYS A 83 10.36 9.48 -24.24
N ASN A 84 11.24 10.42 -23.90
CA ASN A 84 12.00 10.37 -22.65
C ASN A 84 11.09 10.63 -21.44
N ASP A 85 10.10 11.51 -21.55
CA ASP A 85 9.13 11.72 -20.47
C ASP A 85 8.38 10.44 -20.15
N LEU A 86 7.92 9.74 -21.19
CA LEU A 86 7.27 8.45 -21.05
C LEU A 86 8.21 7.40 -20.45
N ILE A 87 9.42 7.19 -21.00
CA ILE A 87 10.37 6.18 -20.47
C ILE A 87 10.76 6.43 -19.00
N THR A 88 10.90 7.70 -18.60
CA THR A 88 11.27 8.07 -17.23
C THR A 88 10.07 8.19 -16.28
N GLY A 89 8.85 7.92 -16.78
CA GLY A 89 7.61 7.82 -16.01
C GLY A 89 6.78 9.09 -15.98
N VAL A 90 5.51 8.98 -15.59
CA VAL A 90 4.50 10.03 -15.67
C VAL A 90 3.58 9.97 -14.45
N CYS A 91 2.73 10.97 -14.30
CA CYS A 91 1.70 11.00 -13.27
C CYS A 91 0.32 10.74 -13.87
N PHE A 92 -0.42 9.80 -13.29
CA PHE A 92 -1.79 9.43 -13.62
C PHE A 92 -2.81 10.04 -12.65
N ALA A 93 -2.34 10.53 -11.50
CA ALA A 93 -3.17 11.10 -10.44
C ALA A 93 -4.11 12.22 -10.91
N SER A 94 -5.26 12.35 -10.26
CA SER A 94 -6.29 13.34 -10.55
C SER A 94 -6.85 13.99 -9.30
N GLY A 95 -6.78 15.32 -9.23
CA GLY A 95 -7.32 16.08 -8.11
C GLY A 95 -8.79 15.76 -7.83
N GLY A 96 -9.13 15.53 -6.55
CA GLY A 96 -10.50 15.21 -6.09
C GLY A 96 -10.90 13.73 -6.17
N THR A 97 -10.00 12.84 -6.64
CA THR A 97 -10.27 11.41 -6.71
C THR A 97 -10.16 10.71 -5.35
N GLY A 98 -10.67 9.47 -5.27
CA GLY A 98 -10.58 8.61 -4.10
C GLY A 98 -10.64 7.12 -4.50
N TYR A 99 -10.44 6.23 -3.54
CA TYR A 99 -10.57 4.79 -3.75
C TYR A 99 -12.03 4.34 -3.94
N ASP A 100 -12.99 5.09 -3.40
CA ASP A 100 -14.42 4.91 -3.69
C ASP A 100 -14.77 5.63 -5.00
N GLU A 101 -15.22 4.89 -6.01
CA GLU A 101 -15.64 5.47 -7.30
C GLU A 101 -16.74 6.55 -7.14
N LEU A 102 -17.52 6.49 -6.05
CA LEU A 102 -18.49 7.54 -5.74
C LEU A 102 -17.81 8.91 -5.54
N THR A 103 -16.63 8.94 -4.91
CA THR A 103 -15.84 10.16 -4.70
C THR A 103 -15.54 10.83 -6.03
N SER A 104 -14.94 10.09 -6.96
CA SER A 104 -14.56 10.62 -8.28
C SER A 104 -15.78 10.99 -9.12
N THR A 105 -16.88 10.25 -8.96
CA THR A 105 -18.16 10.54 -9.64
C THR A 105 -18.75 11.88 -9.18
N ILE A 106 -18.79 12.12 -7.87
CA ILE A 106 -19.30 13.38 -7.30
C ILE A 106 -18.40 14.56 -7.68
N SER A 107 -17.08 14.35 -7.65
CA SER A 107 -16.09 15.37 -8.02
C SER A 107 -16.02 15.64 -9.54
N GLY A 108 -16.50 14.71 -10.38
CA GLY A 108 -16.39 14.80 -11.84
C GLY A 108 -14.94 14.72 -12.32
N VAL A 109 -14.17 13.75 -11.82
CA VAL A 109 -12.72 13.63 -12.05
C VAL A 109 -12.34 12.19 -12.39
N ILE A 110 -11.08 11.97 -12.79
CA ILE A 110 -10.58 10.65 -13.17
C ILE A 110 -10.56 9.76 -11.92
N SER A 111 -11.22 8.62 -11.98
CA SER A 111 -11.24 7.62 -10.91
C SER A 111 -9.93 6.84 -10.83
N MET A 112 -9.60 6.28 -9.66
CA MET A 112 -8.46 5.36 -9.50
C MET A 112 -8.50 4.19 -10.52
N LYS A 113 -9.70 3.76 -10.91
CA LYS A 113 -9.88 2.75 -11.96
C LYS A 113 -9.41 3.26 -13.33
N GLU A 114 -9.80 4.47 -13.70
CA GLU A 114 -9.36 5.09 -14.96
C GLU A 114 -7.86 5.38 -14.96
N GLU A 115 -7.26 5.74 -13.81
CA GLU A 115 -5.81 5.86 -13.69
C GLU A 115 -5.07 4.55 -14.02
N LEU A 116 -5.62 3.39 -13.62
CA LEU A 116 -5.10 2.08 -14.02
C LEU A 116 -5.26 1.81 -15.51
N GLU A 117 -6.38 2.23 -16.12
CA GLU A 117 -6.56 2.08 -17.56
C GLU A 117 -5.58 2.95 -18.35
N TYR A 118 -5.33 4.18 -17.91
CA TYR A 118 -4.28 5.03 -18.45
C TYR A 118 -2.89 4.42 -18.27
N PHE A 119 -2.63 3.75 -17.16
CA PHE A 119 -1.38 3.03 -16.98
C PHE A 119 -1.23 1.86 -17.97
N LYS A 120 -2.29 1.08 -18.22
CA LYS A 120 -2.27 0.01 -19.23
C LYS A 120 -2.03 0.56 -20.65
N GLU A 121 -2.62 1.70 -20.99
CA GLU A 121 -2.36 2.39 -22.25
C GLU A 121 -0.89 2.87 -22.31
N TYR A 122 -0.39 3.46 -21.23
CA TYR A 122 1.01 3.88 -21.09
C TYR A 122 1.98 2.72 -21.32
N LEU A 123 1.71 1.53 -20.77
CA LEU A 123 2.54 0.33 -20.99
C LEU A 123 2.65 -0.03 -22.48
N SER A 124 1.56 0.14 -23.23
CA SER A 124 1.56 -0.06 -24.69
C SER A 124 2.42 0.99 -25.39
N LYS A 125 2.28 2.28 -25.01
CA LYS A 125 3.08 3.38 -25.57
C LYS A 125 4.58 3.19 -25.34
N ILE A 126 5.00 2.82 -24.13
CA ILE A 126 6.43 2.60 -23.86
C ILE A 126 6.97 1.38 -24.59
N LYS A 127 6.16 0.33 -24.79
CA LYS A 127 6.53 -0.84 -25.58
C LYS A 127 6.84 -0.46 -27.02
N ASP A 128 6.04 0.41 -27.62
CA ASP A 128 6.29 0.90 -28.98
C ASP A 128 7.55 1.76 -29.04
N ILE A 129 7.77 2.62 -28.03
CA ILE A 129 8.95 3.48 -27.94
C ILE A 129 10.25 2.67 -27.87
N VAL A 130 10.26 1.54 -27.15
CA VAL A 130 11.42 0.65 -27.03
C VAL A 130 11.51 -0.41 -28.13
N GLY A 131 10.76 -0.23 -29.23
CA GLY A 131 10.82 -1.10 -30.40
C GLY A 131 10.26 -2.50 -30.18
N GLY A 132 9.26 -2.65 -29.30
CA GLY A 132 8.66 -3.93 -28.98
C GLY A 132 9.47 -4.79 -28.01
N ASN A 133 10.58 -4.28 -27.46
CA ASN A 133 11.41 -5.00 -26.50
C ASN A 133 10.72 -5.14 -25.13
N SER A 134 10.00 -6.23 -24.94
CA SER A 134 9.30 -6.53 -23.68
C SER A 134 10.21 -6.56 -22.45
N SER A 135 11.46 -7.01 -22.60
CA SER A 135 12.42 -7.04 -21.48
C SER A 135 12.82 -5.63 -21.04
N GLU A 136 12.86 -4.67 -21.96
CA GLU A 136 13.12 -3.26 -21.62
C GLU A 136 11.92 -2.61 -20.94
N VAL A 137 10.70 -2.90 -21.39
CA VAL A 137 9.46 -2.49 -20.69
C VAL A 137 9.46 -3.03 -19.27
N GLU A 138 9.75 -4.33 -19.11
CA GLU A 138 9.84 -4.97 -17.81
C GLU A 138 10.90 -4.31 -16.92
N ARG A 139 12.09 -4.01 -17.46
CA ARG A 139 13.14 -3.29 -16.72
C ARG A 139 12.68 -1.91 -16.24
N ILE A 140 11.99 -1.15 -17.11
CA ILE A 140 11.47 0.18 -16.78
C ILE A 140 10.42 0.09 -15.67
N VAL A 141 9.46 -0.84 -15.78
CA VAL A 141 8.32 -0.92 -14.86
C VAL A 141 8.67 -1.60 -13.54
N ASN A 142 9.44 -2.71 -13.57
CA ASN A 142 9.95 -3.35 -12.35
C ASN A 142 10.85 -2.39 -11.56
N GLY A 143 11.65 -1.57 -12.24
CA GLY A 143 12.54 -0.59 -11.62
C GLY A 143 11.88 0.74 -11.24
N ALA A 144 10.58 0.92 -11.51
CA ALA A 144 9.88 2.16 -11.23
C ALA A 144 9.69 2.38 -9.72
N LEU A 145 9.84 3.61 -9.25
CA LEU A 145 9.28 4.05 -7.98
C LEU A 145 7.81 4.41 -8.21
N VAL A 146 6.91 3.64 -7.61
CA VAL A 146 5.46 3.85 -7.72
C VAL A 146 4.95 4.54 -6.46
N ILE A 147 4.25 5.67 -6.64
CA ILE A 147 3.66 6.45 -5.56
C ILE A 147 2.14 6.33 -5.65
N VAL A 148 1.49 5.94 -4.56
CA VAL A 148 0.03 5.88 -4.43
C VAL A 148 -0.42 6.76 -3.27
N SER A 149 -1.22 7.79 -3.53
CA SER A 149 -1.70 8.73 -2.50
C SER A 149 -3.16 9.13 -2.75
N ALA A 150 -4.09 8.45 -2.07
CA ALA A 150 -5.51 8.77 -2.11
C ALA A 150 -6.16 8.40 -0.76
N GLY A 151 -7.46 8.65 -0.62
CA GLY A 151 -8.24 8.25 0.57
C GLY A 151 -8.75 9.41 1.41
N THR A 152 -8.07 10.56 1.38
CA THR A 152 -8.52 11.76 2.13
C THR A 152 -9.87 12.24 1.62
N ASN A 153 -10.06 12.31 0.29
CA ASN A 153 -11.34 12.70 -0.29
C ASN A 153 -12.47 11.72 0.04
N ASP A 154 -12.18 10.41 0.17
CA ASP A 154 -13.21 9.41 0.51
C ASP A 154 -13.77 9.66 1.91
N LEU A 155 -12.91 9.89 2.90
CA LEU A 155 -13.37 10.22 4.25
C LEU A 155 -14.07 11.58 4.28
N LEU A 156 -13.46 12.62 3.71
CA LEU A 156 -14.03 13.96 3.77
C LEU A 156 -15.35 14.03 3.01
N PHE A 157 -15.36 13.75 1.71
CA PHE A 157 -16.55 13.95 0.89
C PHE A 157 -17.64 12.93 1.16
N ASN A 158 -17.34 11.64 1.26
CA ASN A 158 -18.39 10.62 1.33
C ASN A 158 -18.84 10.28 2.75
N PHE A 159 -18.01 10.57 3.75
CA PHE A 159 -18.31 10.24 5.14
C PHE A 159 -18.60 11.50 5.96
N TYR A 160 -17.67 12.45 6.05
CA TYR A 160 -17.80 13.59 6.96
C TYR A 160 -18.70 14.71 6.45
N ASP A 161 -18.45 15.18 5.23
CA ASP A 161 -19.02 16.41 4.66
C ASP A 161 -20.34 16.12 3.94
N LEU A 162 -20.41 15.02 3.16
CA LEU A 162 -21.67 14.49 2.62
C LEU A 162 -22.00 13.18 3.33
N PRO A 163 -23.22 13.00 3.87
CA PRO A 163 -23.57 11.81 4.66
C PRO A 163 -23.84 10.56 3.80
N ASN A 164 -23.46 10.54 2.52
CA ASN A 164 -23.85 9.49 1.56
C ASN A 164 -23.44 8.09 2.01
N ARG A 165 -22.17 7.90 2.42
CA ARG A 165 -21.69 6.59 2.89
C ARG A 165 -21.96 6.35 4.36
N ARG A 166 -22.12 7.39 5.18
CA ARG A 166 -22.58 7.27 6.58
C ARG A 166 -23.95 6.60 6.72
N LEU A 167 -24.81 6.71 5.71
CA LEU A 167 -26.11 6.04 5.69
C LEU A 167 -26.02 4.54 5.35
N GLN A 168 -24.89 4.07 4.82
CA GLN A 168 -24.70 2.70 4.33
C GLN A 168 -23.71 1.90 5.17
N PHE A 169 -22.74 2.59 5.79
CA PHE A 169 -21.64 1.98 6.51
C PHE A 169 -21.49 2.59 7.90
N SER A 170 -21.10 1.77 8.87
CA SER A 170 -20.34 2.28 10.02
C SER A 170 -18.98 2.80 9.52
N LEU A 171 -18.33 3.68 10.29
CA LEU A 171 -17.02 4.19 9.88
C LEU A 171 -16.00 3.06 9.67
N SER A 172 -15.89 2.12 10.61
CA SER A 172 -14.99 0.97 10.47
C SER A 172 -15.31 0.17 9.21
N GLY A 173 -16.59 -0.08 8.93
CA GLY A 173 -16.99 -0.79 7.72
C GLY A 173 -16.67 -0.04 6.43
N TYR A 174 -16.74 1.30 6.45
CA TYR A 174 -16.33 2.11 5.31
C TYR A 174 -14.81 2.09 5.10
N GLN A 175 -14.03 2.15 6.18
CA GLN A 175 -12.58 1.99 6.11
C GLN A 175 -12.19 0.62 5.53
N ASP A 176 -12.85 -0.46 5.96
CA ASP A 176 -12.60 -1.81 5.44
C ASP A 176 -12.94 -1.89 3.94
N PHE A 177 -14.06 -1.28 3.52
CA PHE A 177 -14.42 -1.15 2.11
C PHE A 177 -13.36 -0.40 1.29
N LEU A 178 -12.82 0.71 1.81
CA LEU A 178 -11.75 1.45 1.13
C LEU A 178 -10.48 0.61 1.04
N LEU A 179 -10.11 -0.11 2.10
CA LEU A 179 -8.91 -0.97 2.13
C LEU A 179 -9.00 -2.14 1.16
N ASP A 180 -10.19 -2.70 0.93
CA ASP A 180 -10.40 -3.68 -0.14
C ASP A 180 -10.08 -3.09 -1.52
N LYS A 181 -10.45 -1.83 -1.76
CA LYS A 181 -10.11 -1.11 -3.01
C LYS A 181 -8.61 -0.85 -3.11
N VAL A 182 -7.95 -0.43 -2.02
CA VAL A 182 -6.49 -0.30 -1.96
C VAL A 182 -5.80 -1.63 -2.29
N GLN A 183 -6.28 -2.73 -1.69
CA GLN A 183 -5.75 -4.06 -1.91
C GLN A 183 -5.82 -4.45 -3.40
N SER A 184 -6.98 -4.27 -4.02
CA SER A 184 -7.17 -4.55 -5.44
C SER A 184 -6.26 -3.70 -6.31
N PHE A 185 -6.17 -2.39 -6.04
CA PHE A 185 -5.34 -1.47 -6.80
C PHE A 185 -3.84 -1.85 -6.76
N ILE A 186 -3.31 -2.16 -5.58
CA ILE A 186 -1.91 -2.57 -5.42
C ILE A 186 -1.63 -3.91 -6.11
N LYS A 187 -2.57 -4.87 -6.03
CA LYS A 187 -2.45 -6.15 -6.75
C LYS A 187 -2.41 -5.95 -8.26
N GLU A 188 -3.26 -5.09 -8.81
CA GLU A 188 -3.25 -4.76 -10.24
C GLU A 188 -1.92 -4.13 -10.67
N LEU A 189 -1.43 -3.12 -9.93
CA LEU A 189 -0.10 -2.55 -10.20
C LEU A 189 1.00 -3.62 -10.20
N TYR A 190 0.98 -4.52 -9.22
CA TYR A 190 1.92 -5.63 -9.17
C TYR A 190 1.81 -6.57 -10.39
N TYR A 191 0.59 -6.96 -10.79
CA TYR A 191 0.40 -7.82 -11.96
C TYR A 191 0.80 -7.13 -13.27
N LEU A 192 0.73 -5.81 -13.32
CA LEU A 192 1.23 -4.98 -14.42
C LEU A 192 2.75 -4.74 -14.39
N GLY A 193 3.46 -5.29 -13.40
CA GLY A 193 4.93 -5.30 -13.33
C GLY A 193 5.52 -4.34 -12.31
N CYS A 194 4.73 -3.57 -11.56
CA CYS A 194 5.29 -2.68 -10.54
C CYS A 194 5.90 -3.50 -9.38
N ARG A 195 7.10 -3.10 -8.92
CA ARG A 195 7.77 -3.78 -7.79
C ARG A 195 8.09 -2.87 -6.63
N ASN A 196 8.41 -1.59 -6.84
CA ASN A 196 8.76 -0.68 -5.74
C ASN A 196 7.62 0.31 -5.50
N ILE A 197 6.76 0.03 -4.52
CA ILE A 197 5.51 0.76 -4.29
C ILE A 197 5.59 1.44 -2.93
N ILE A 198 5.32 2.74 -2.88
CA ILE A 198 5.04 3.47 -1.65
C ILE A 198 3.56 3.85 -1.62
N VAL A 199 2.92 3.64 -0.47
CA VAL A 199 1.50 3.92 -0.27
C VAL A 199 1.37 4.88 0.90
N ASN A 200 0.77 6.04 0.64
CA ASN A 200 0.59 7.06 1.65
C ASN A 200 -0.55 6.70 2.61
N GLY A 201 -0.27 6.82 3.91
CA GLY A 201 -1.32 6.95 4.91
C GLY A 201 -2.02 8.31 4.82
N LEU A 202 -3.19 8.39 5.42
CA LEU A 202 -3.95 9.63 5.58
C LEU A 202 -3.19 10.63 6.47
N PRO A 203 -3.24 11.93 6.16
CA PRO A 203 -2.77 12.98 7.08
C PRO A 203 -3.72 13.11 8.30
N PRO A 204 -3.40 13.95 9.29
CA PRO A 204 -4.37 14.34 10.33
C PRO A 204 -5.49 15.18 9.70
N VAL A 205 -6.51 14.52 9.13
CA VAL A 205 -7.56 15.16 8.33
C VAL A 205 -8.39 16.17 9.13
N GLY A 206 -8.56 15.96 10.45
CA GLY A 206 -9.22 16.90 11.34
C GLY A 206 -8.40 18.17 11.61
N CYS A 207 -7.13 18.22 11.20
CA CYS A 207 -6.30 19.42 11.24
C CYS A 207 -6.25 20.19 9.92
N LEU A 208 -6.95 19.75 8.87
CA LEU A 208 -7.04 20.53 7.64
C LEU A 208 -7.77 21.85 7.93
N PRO A 209 -7.29 23.01 7.43
CA PRO A 209 -7.92 24.30 7.71
C PRO A 209 -9.42 24.33 7.43
N MET A 210 -9.88 23.67 6.35
CA MET A 210 -11.29 23.55 6.00
C MET A 210 -12.10 22.81 7.07
N GLN A 211 -11.59 21.70 7.61
CA GLN A 211 -12.26 20.93 8.66
C GLN A 211 -12.28 21.69 9.98
N ILE A 212 -11.18 22.37 10.32
CA ILE A 212 -11.13 23.28 11.48
C ILE A 212 -12.19 24.38 11.32
N THR A 213 -12.34 24.97 10.13
CA THR A 213 -13.36 25.98 9.86
C THR A 213 -14.77 25.44 10.00
N ALA A 214 -15.06 24.29 9.42
CA ALA A 214 -16.39 23.71 9.43
C ALA A 214 -16.84 23.29 10.85
N LYS A 215 -15.92 22.76 11.66
CA LYS A 215 -16.27 22.05 12.91
C LYS A 215 -15.74 22.68 14.18
N SER A 216 -14.75 23.56 14.10
CA SER A 216 -14.23 24.35 15.22
C SER A 216 -14.03 25.83 14.84
N PRO A 217 -15.08 26.53 14.33
CA PRO A 217 -14.93 27.89 13.83
C PRO A 217 -14.49 28.89 14.91
N LEU A 218 -14.88 28.67 16.18
CA LEU A 218 -14.55 29.55 17.30
C LEU A 218 -13.20 29.26 17.92
N PHE A 219 -12.90 27.98 18.21
CA PHE A 219 -11.69 27.59 18.94
C PHE A 219 -10.49 27.33 18.01
N ARG A 220 -10.73 27.20 16.69
CA ARG A 220 -9.71 26.88 15.69
C ARG A 220 -8.83 25.69 16.13
N SER A 221 -9.47 24.64 16.66
CA SER A 221 -8.81 23.43 17.12
C SER A 221 -8.97 22.31 16.08
N CYS A 222 -7.98 21.41 15.99
CA CYS A 222 -8.16 20.19 15.22
C CYS A 222 -9.33 19.36 15.76
N ILE A 223 -9.96 18.58 14.87
CA ILE A 223 -11.06 17.67 15.21
C ILE A 223 -10.48 16.33 15.61
N ASN A 224 -10.49 16.04 16.91
CA ASN A 224 -9.82 14.86 17.47
C ASN A 224 -10.41 13.54 16.95
N ASP A 225 -11.74 13.46 16.82
CA ASP A 225 -12.41 12.24 16.36
C ASP A 225 -11.97 11.89 14.92
N GLU A 226 -11.90 12.89 14.03
CA GLU A 226 -11.45 12.70 12.65
C GLU A 226 -9.97 12.30 12.54
N ASN A 227 -9.15 12.86 13.42
CA ASN A 227 -7.75 12.50 13.51
C ASN A 227 -7.57 11.06 14.02
N LEU A 228 -8.33 10.66 15.04
CA LEU A 228 -8.35 9.28 15.53
C LEU A 228 -8.81 8.31 14.44
N ASP A 229 -9.84 8.68 13.70
CA ASP A 229 -10.37 7.88 12.60
C ASP A 229 -9.35 7.69 11.46
N ALA A 230 -8.58 8.74 11.14
CA ALA A 230 -7.45 8.64 10.20
C ALA A 230 -6.33 7.73 10.72
N GLN A 231 -6.02 7.77 12.02
CA GLN A 231 -5.04 6.86 12.64
C GLN A 231 -5.49 5.40 12.56
N ILE A 232 -6.76 5.11 12.88
CA ILE A 232 -7.33 3.76 12.80
C ILE A 232 -7.27 3.23 11.36
N TYR A 233 -7.63 4.06 10.37
CA TYR A 233 -7.47 3.68 8.96
C TYR A 233 -6.00 3.36 8.63
N ASN A 234 -5.06 4.19 9.08
CA ASN A 234 -3.64 4.00 8.83
C ASN A 234 -3.05 2.75 9.51
N GLU A 235 -3.54 2.37 10.68
CA GLU A 235 -3.18 1.10 11.34
C GLU A 235 -3.61 -0.09 10.49
N LYS A 236 -4.89 -0.10 10.06
CA LYS A 236 -5.41 -1.15 9.17
C LYS A 236 -4.69 -1.19 7.81
N LEU A 237 -4.32 -0.03 7.26
CA LEU A 237 -3.52 0.06 6.04
C LEU A 237 -2.15 -0.58 6.22
N GLN A 238 -1.45 -0.29 7.33
CA GLN A 238 -0.16 -0.92 7.61
C GLN A 238 -0.26 -2.44 7.68
N ASP A 239 -1.28 -2.96 8.37
CA ASP A 239 -1.54 -4.40 8.45
C ASP A 239 -1.79 -5.01 7.06
N LEU A 240 -2.62 -4.35 6.24
CA LEU A 240 -2.88 -4.77 4.86
C LEU A 240 -1.60 -4.80 4.03
N LEU A 241 -0.75 -3.77 4.11
CA LEU A 241 0.48 -3.69 3.33
C LEU A 241 1.50 -4.78 3.75
N ILE A 242 1.57 -5.11 5.04
CA ILE A 242 2.37 -6.24 5.54
C ILE A 242 1.85 -7.57 4.96
N GLN A 243 0.53 -7.76 4.94
CA GLN A 243 -0.08 -8.95 4.33
C GLN A 243 0.22 -9.02 2.83
N LEU A 244 0.04 -7.92 2.10
CA LEU A 244 0.34 -7.86 0.67
C LEU A 244 1.82 -8.14 0.37
N GLN A 245 2.73 -7.58 1.15
CA GLN A 245 4.17 -7.80 1.01
C GLN A 245 4.55 -9.29 1.09
N SER A 246 3.83 -10.10 1.88
CA SER A 246 4.07 -11.55 1.97
C SER A 246 3.49 -12.37 0.81
N HIS A 247 2.47 -11.84 0.12
CA HIS A 247 1.79 -12.52 -0.99
C HIS A 247 2.26 -12.07 -2.38
N LEU A 248 3.03 -10.98 -2.47
CA LEU A 248 3.50 -10.38 -3.72
C LEU A 248 5.03 -10.48 -3.82
N PRO A 249 5.57 -11.68 -4.15
CA PRO A 249 7.01 -11.94 -4.13
C PRO A 249 7.77 -11.05 -5.11
N GLY A 250 8.98 -10.63 -4.72
CA GLY A 250 9.81 -9.74 -5.53
C GLY A 250 9.34 -8.28 -5.55
N SER A 251 8.21 -7.96 -4.90
CA SER A 251 7.81 -6.57 -4.64
C SER A 251 8.40 -6.06 -3.33
N LYS A 252 8.41 -4.73 -3.21
CA LYS A 252 8.67 -3.98 -2.01
C LYS A 252 7.61 -2.92 -1.86
N ILE A 253 6.79 -3.07 -0.83
CA ILE A 253 5.61 -2.24 -0.58
C ILE A 253 5.84 -1.56 0.77
N LEU A 254 5.98 -0.24 0.75
CA LEU A 254 6.29 0.56 1.94
C LEU A 254 5.16 1.52 2.27
N TYR A 255 4.81 1.57 3.55
CA TYR A 255 3.90 2.57 4.11
C TYR A 255 4.63 3.92 4.29
N VAL A 256 3.97 5.02 3.90
CA VAL A 256 4.41 6.38 4.22
C VAL A 256 3.56 6.93 5.36
N ASP A 257 4.22 7.22 6.48
CA ASP A 257 3.59 7.79 7.68
C ASP A 257 3.33 9.30 7.54
N THR A 258 2.38 9.64 6.68
CA THR A 258 1.95 11.03 6.44
C THR A 258 1.35 11.64 7.71
N TYR A 259 0.62 10.85 8.51
CA TYR A 259 -0.04 11.34 9.71
C TYR A 259 0.96 11.92 10.71
N ASN A 260 1.94 11.11 11.14
CA ASN A 260 2.90 11.56 12.14
C ASN A 260 3.84 12.63 11.58
N PHE A 261 4.16 12.58 10.28
CA PHE A 261 4.94 13.63 9.64
C PHE A 261 4.24 15.00 9.73
N ILE A 262 3.01 15.11 9.24
CA ILE A 262 2.26 16.38 9.26
C ILE A 262 1.92 16.79 10.69
N SER A 263 1.52 15.84 11.55
CA SER A 263 1.26 16.10 12.96
C SER A 263 2.50 16.67 13.67
N GLY A 264 3.69 16.14 13.39
CA GLY A 264 4.95 16.66 13.92
C GLY A 264 5.22 18.12 13.52
N LEU A 265 4.92 18.48 12.27
CA LEU A 265 5.03 19.86 11.79
C LEU A 265 4.03 20.79 12.49
N ILE A 266 2.79 20.34 12.69
CA ILE A 266 1.73 21.13 13.33
C ILE A 266 2.03 21.38 14.82
N HIS A 267 2.56 20.38 15.53
CA HIS A 267 2.85 20.48 16.96
C HIS A 267 4.16 21.22 17.27
N ASN A 268 5.13 21.22 16.34
CA ASN A 268 6.42 21.88 16.53
C ASN A 268 6.81 22.80 15.35
N PRO A 269 5.95 23.74 14.94
CA PRO A 269 6.11 24.44 13.66
C PRO A 269 7.38 25.30 13.62
N GLN A 270 7.75 25.95 14.73
CA GLN A 270 8.93 26.82 14.78
C GLN A 270 10.24 26.04 14.59
N LEU A 271 10.32 24.78 15.05
CA LEU A 271 11.50 23.92 14.82
C LEU A 271 11.69 23.61 13.34
N HIS A 272 10.63 23.74 12.55
CA HIS A 272 10.63 23.47 11.13
C HIS A 272 10.53 24.75 10.29
N GLY A 273 10.56 25.94 10.89
CA GLY A 273 10.47 27.22 10.19
C GLY A 273 9.06 27.58 9.72
N PHE A 274 8.03 26.95 10.30
CA PHE A 274 6.63 27.33 10.09
C PHE A 274 6.13 28.22 11.23
N GLU A 275 5.21 29.10 10.90
CA GLU A 275 4.52 30.00 11.82
C GLU A 275 3.02 29.72 11.85
N GLU A 276 2.44 29.36 10.70
CA GLU A 276 0.99 29.13 10.56
C GLU A 276 0.67 27.68 10.18
N THR A 277 -0.25 27.08 10.93
CA THR A 277 -0.58 25.65 10.87
C THR A 277 -2.06 25.35 10.72
N LYS A 278 -2.93 26.35 10.86
CA LYS A 278 -4.39 26.22 10.97
C LYS A 278 -5.17 26.99 9.91
N VAL A 279 -4.51 27.84 9.14
CA VAL A 279 -5.10 28.53 7.99
C VAL A 279 -4.22 28.35 6.75
N GLY A 280 -4.85 28.30 5.58
CA GLY A 280 -4.16 28.35 4.30
C GLY A 280 -3.57 29.73 3.99
N CYS A 281 -2.58 29.76 3.11
CA CYS A 281 -1.99 31.01 2.61
C CYS A 281 -2.91 31.74 1.60
N CYS A 282 -3.79 31.02 0.89
CA CYS A 282 -4.68 31.55 -0.13
C CYS A 282 -6.02 32.06 0.42
N GLY A 283 -6.43 33.25 -0.01
CA GLY A 283 -7.69 33.88 0.39
C GLY A 283 -7.70 34.21 1.88
N SER A 284 -8.81 33.88 2.53
CA SER A 284 -8.89 33.90 3.99
C SER A 284 -8.15 32.74 4.64
N GLY A 285 -7.81 31.69 3.87
CA GLY A 285 -7.19 30.46 4.35
C GLY A 285 -8.15 29.53 5.08
N LEU A 286 -9.45 29.85 5.10
CA LEU A 286 -10.43 29.13 5.90
C LEU A 286 -11.19 28.07 5.11
N ILE A 287 -11.55 28.36 3.86
CA ILE A 287 -12.38 27.49 3.01
C ILE A 287 -11.89 27.42 1.55
N GLU A 288 -11.04 28.34 1.14
CA GLU A 288 -10.58 28.46 -0.24
C GLU A 288 -9.65 27.28 -0.54
N ALA A 289 -10.01 26.46 -1.52
CA ALA A 289 -9.20 25.37 -2.06
C ALA A 289 -9.64 25.10 -3.51
N GLY A 290 -8.70 24.67 -4.34
CA GLY A 290 -8.86 24.48 -5.78
C GLY A 290 -9.64 25.64 -6.44
N PRO A 291 -10.88 25.41 -6.91
CA PRO A 291 -11.68 26.41 -7.61
C PRO A 291 -12.01 27.66 -6.79
N PHE A 292 -11.93 27.61 -5.45
CA PHE A 292 -12.21 28.75 -4.58
C PHE A 292 -10.96 29.58 -4.24
N CYS A 293 -9.76 29.04 -4.50
CA CYS A 293 -8.51 29.77 -4.41
C CYS A 293 -8.19 30.41 -5.77
N THR A 294 -8.78 31.57 -6.04
CA THR A 294 -8.78 32.20 -7.38
C THR A 294 -7.68 33.24 -7.55
N GLU A 295 -7.50 33.74 -8.77
CA GLU A 295 -6.56 34.84 -9.05
C GLU A 295 -6.91 36.15 -8.31
N LEU A 296 -8.15 36.29 -7.85
CA LEU A 296 -8.62 37.42 -7.06
C LEU A 296 -8.37 37.23 -5.55
N SER A 297 -8.01 36.02 -5.12
CA SER A 297 -7.72 35.72 -3.73
C SER A 297 -6.38 36.36 -3.33
N SER A 298 -6.36 37.05 -2.19
CA SER A 298 -5.09 37.49 -1.59
C SER A 298 -4.22 36.29 -1.25
N VAL A 299 -2.90 36.44 -1.33
CA VAL A 299 -1.95 35.41 -0.91
C VAL A 299 -1.14 35.94 0.26
N CYS A 300 -0.87 35.09 1.24
CA CYS A 300 -0.02 35.45 2.36
C CYS A 300 1.38 35.91 1.89
N PRO A 301 2.04 36.85 2.59
CA PRO A 301 3.31 37.42 2.13
C PRO A 301 4.46 36.40 2.03
N ASN A 302 4.43 35.32 2.83
CA ASN A 302 5.47 34.31 2.86
C ASN A 302 4.88 32.89 2.96
N PRO A 303 4.56 32.25 1.82
CA PRO A 303 4.03 30.88 1.79
C PRO A 303 4.94 29.86 2.47
N SER A 304 6.27 30.10 2.53
CA SER A 304 7.21 29.15 3.11
C SER A 304 7.06 28.96 4.63
N GLN A 305 6.40 29.91 5.31
CA GLN A 305 6.08 29.88 6.74
C GLN A 305 4.72 29.23 7.04
N TYR A 306 3.96 28.84 6.01
CA TYR A 306 2.66 28.18 6.15
C TYR A 306 2.80 26.69 5.87
N ILE A 307 2.14 25.84 6.67
CA ILE A 307 2.05 24.41 6.36
C ILE A 307 1.17 24.19 5.12
N PHE A 308 0.05 24.92 5.03
CA PHE A 308 -0.97 24.77 3.98
C PHE A 308 -0.99 25.97 3.02
N PHE A 309 -1.00 25.69 1.72
CA PHE A 309 -1.11 26.72 0.69
C PHE A 309 -2.55 27.21 0.56
N ASP A 310 -3.50 26.28 0.52
CA ASP A 310 -4.93 26.58 0.56
C ASP A 310 -5.56 25.89 1.79
N SER A 311 -6.88 25.79 1.89
CA SER A 311 -7.53 25.21 3.07
C SER A 311 -7.45 23.67 3.19
N ILE A 312 -6.80 23.00 2.22
CA ILE A 312 -6.61 21.54 2.18
C ILE A 312 -5.14 21.19 1.91
N HIS A 313 -4.53 21.79 0.88
CA HIS A 313 -3.29 21.32 0.29
C HIS A 313 -2.06 21.97 0.92
N PRO A 314 -0.98 21.21 1.17
CA PRO A 314 0.28 21.73 1.67
C PRO A 314 0.99 22.73 0.75
N THR A 315 1.85 23.56 1.33
CA THR A 315 2.78 24.42 0.58
C THR A 315 3.93 23.62 -0.02
N GLU A 316 4.61 24.20 -1.02
CA GLU A 316 5.86 23.65 -1.57
C GLU A 316 6.89 23.42 -0.44
N SER A 317 6.95 24.29 0.57
CA SER A 317 7.84 24.13 1.74
C SER A 317 7.54 22.87 2.55
N THR A 318 6.25 22.56 2.76
CA THR A 318 5.83 21.31 3.42
C THR A 318 6.16 20.09 2.56
N TYR A 319 5.88 20.15 1.26
CA TYR A 319 6.23 19.05 0.33
C TYR A 319 7.75 18.84 0.22
N TYR A 320 8.55 19.89 0.33
CA TYR A 320 10.00 19.80 0.38
C TYR A 320 10.46 19.04 1.62
N LYS A 321 9.93 19.37 2.81
CA LYS A 321 10.25 18.65 4.04
C LYS A 321 9.81 17.19 3.98
N ALA A 322 8.64 16.91 3.39
CA ALA A 322 8.16 15.54 3.17
C ALA A 322 9.12 14.77 2.25
N THR A 323 9.57 15.39 1.16
CA THR A 323 10.56 14.81 0.25
C THR A 323 11.87 14.48 0.95
N GLN A 324 12.37 15.40 1.80
CA GLN A 324 13.58 15.17 2.59
C GLN A 324 13.41 14.01 3.57
N TYR A 325 12.24 13.88 4.19
CA TYR A 325 11.90 12.75 5.05
C TYR A 325 11.94 11.43 4.26
N LEU A 326 11.28 11.38 3.09
CA LEU A 326 11.24 10.19 2.24
C LEU A 326 12.64 9.76 1.80
N ILE A 327 13.47 10.70 1.31
CA ILE A 327 14.83 10.41 0.85
C ILE A 327 15.70 9.87 1.98
N LYS A 328 15.57 10.41 3.20
CA LYS A 328 16.43 10.05 4.34
C LYS A 328 15.97 8.79 5.07
N GLN A 329 14.66 8.59 5.21
CA GLN A 329 14.10 7.58 6.12
C GLN A 329 13.42 6.44 5.39
N LEU A 330 12.79 6.69 4.24
CA LEU A 330 11.98 5.69 3.55
C LEU A 330 12.74 5.03 2.40
N LEU A 331 13.33 5.81 1.49
CA LEU A 331 13.97 5.27 0.30
C LEU A 331 15.10 4.28 0.60
N PRO A 332 15.99 4.49 1.60
CA PRO A 332 17.03 3.52 1.93
C PRO A 332 16.48 2.13 2.25
N LYS A 333 15.25 2.05 2.76
CA LYS A 333 14.59 0.78 3.06
C LYS A 333 14.49 -0.09 1.81
N PHE A 334 14.37 0.45 0.59
CA PHE A 334 14.32 -0.37 -0.64
C PHE A 334 15.52 -1.31 -0.79
N GLU A 335 16.71 -0.90 -0.34
CA GLU A 335 17.96 -1.66 -0.43
C GLU A 335 18.22 -2.60 0.78
N GLU A 336 17.51 -2.43 1.91
CA GLU A 336 17.82 -3.16 3.16
C GLU A 336 17.71 -4.69 3.06
N ASN A 337 16.92 -5.22 2.12
CA ASN A 337 16.81 -6.67 1.91
C ASN A 337 18.04 -7.26 1.19
N TYR A 338 18.80 -6.45 0.44
CA TYR A 338 20.04 -6.90 -0.20
C TYR A 338 21.14 -7.16 0.84
N VAL A 339 21.22 -6.34 1.90
CA VAL A 339 22.28 -6.46 2.91
C VAL A 339 22.09 -7.72 3.76
N LEU A 340 20.87 -7.99 4.23
CA LEU A 340 20.55 -9.22 5.00
C LEU A 340 20.66 -10.48 4.13
N SER A 341 20.24 -10.41 2.87
CA SER A 341 20.42 -11.51 1.90
C SER A 341 21.89 -11.79 1.63
N MET A 342 22.70 -10.76 1.29
CA MET A 342 24.14 -10.93 1.07
C MET A 342 24.88 -11.37 2.34
N ALA A 343 24.48 -10.90 3.53
CA ALA A 343 25.06 -11.35 4.79
C ALA A 343 24.75 -12.83 5.05
N ARG A 344 23.51 -13.28 4.81
CA ARG A 344 23.12 -14.69 4.91
C ARG A 344 23.84 -15.56 3.86
N VAL A 345 23.95 -15.10 2.62
CA VAL A 345 24.69 -15.78 1.55
C VAL A 345 26.18 -15.88 1.88
N LYS A 346 26.80 -14.81 2.39
CA LYS A 346 28.19 -14.82 2.86
C LYS A 346 28.38 -15.76 4.05
N ALA A 347 27.45 -15.77 5.01
CA ALA A 347 27.49 -16.66 6.17
C ALA A 347 27.33 -18.14 5.76
N LEU A 348 26.41 -18.45 4.84
CA LEU A 348 26.24 -19.78 4.27
C LEU A 348 27.48 -20.23 3.47
N GLY A 349 28.09 -19.33 2.70
CA GLY A 349 29.34 -19.60 1.99
C GLY A 349 30.50 -19.88 2.95
N PHE A 350 30.62 -19.13 4.04
CA PHE A 350 31.61 -19.39 5.10
C PHE A 350 31.39 -20.74 5.78
N LEU A 351 30.13 -21.07 6.11
CA LEU A 351 29.77 -22.34 6.73
C LEU A 351 30.10 -23.52 5.81
N ALA A 352 29.79 -23.41 4.51
CA ALA A 352 30.13 -24.43 3.51
C ALA A 352 31.65 -24.64 3.40
N LEU A 353 32.45 -23.55 3.42
CA LEU A 353 33.91 -23.64 3.42
C LEU A 353 34.47 -24.34 4.67
N LEU A 354 33.89 -24.05 5.83
CA LEU A 354 34.24 -24.67 7.11
C LEU A 354 33.94 -26.17 7.11
N VAL A 355 32.76 -26.57 6.63
CA VAL A 355 32.38 -27.97 6.46
C VAL A 355 33.31 -28.69 5.48
N LEU A 356 33.66 -28.04 4.36
CA LEU A 356 34.58 -28.63 3.39
C LEU A 356 35.99 -28.82 3.98
N SER A 357 36.50 -27.83 4.73
CA SER A 357 37.82 -27.91 5.38
C SER A 357 37.88 -29.02 6.44
N THR A 358 36.81 -29.21 7.21
CA THR A 358 36.74 -30.27 8.22
C THR A 358 36.61 -31.65 7.59
N LEU A 359 35.89 -31.79 6.48
CA LEU A 359 35.82 -33.03 5.70
C LEU A 359 37.19 -33.42 5.11
N VAL A 360 37.96 -32.45 4.60
CA VAL A 360 39.33 -32.69 4.10
C VAL A 360 40.24 -33.17 5.24
N MET A 361 40.22 -32.50 6.39
CA MET A 361 40.99 -32.90 7.59
C MET A 361 40.65 -34.31 8.08
N VAL A 362 39.37 -34.69 8.06
CA VAL A 362 38.91 -36.04 8.46
C VAL A 362 39.31 -37.10 7.43
N SER A 363 39.41 -36.74 6.14
CA SER A 363 39.88 -37.65 5.10
C SER A 363 41.38 -37.95 5.24
N GLU A 364 42.21 -36.96 5.56
CA GLU A 364 43.65 -37.16 5.81
C GLU A 364 43.91 -37.93 7.11
N GLY A 365 43.10 -37.70 8.16
CA GLY A 365 43.19 -38.45 9.42
C GLY A 365 42.82 -39.94 9.31
N ARG A 366 42.03 -40.33 8.30
CA ARG A 366 41.72 -41.74 8.02
C ARG A 366 42.80 -42.45 7.20
N VAL A 367 43.55 -41.71 6.38
CA VAL A 367 44.72 -42.25 5.66
C VAL A 367 45.86 -42.53 6.64
N ALA A 368 46.08 -41.66 7.63
CA ALA A 368 47.13 -41.84 8.64
C ALA A 368 46.90 -42.98 9.67
N ARG A 369 45.68 -43.55 9.76
CA ARG A 369 45.35 -44.62 10.71
C ARG A 369 45.51 -46.05 10.17
N LYS A 370 45.90 -46.22 8.91
CA LYS A 370 46.17 -47.57 8.35
C LYS A 370 47.62 -48.04 8.53
N ASP A 371 48.53 -47.18 8.99
CA ASP A 371 49.97 -47.49 9.05
C ASP A 371 50.53 -47.71 10.47
N LEU A 372 49.68 -47.78 11.50
CA LEU A 372 50.11 -48.10 12.86
C LEU A 372 49.47 -49.42 13.32
N GLY A 373 50.14 -50.51 12.97
CA GLY A 373 49.90 -51.82 13.58
C GLY A 373 50.30 -51.81 15.05
N LEU A 374 49.33 -52.02 15.94
CA LEU A 374 49.56 -52.36 17.34
C LEU A 374 48.60 -53.49 17.71
N ASP A 375 49.18 -54.68 17.69
CA ASP A 375 48.66 -55.95 18.16
C ASP A 375 48.74 -55.99 19.70
N LEU A 376 47.61 -56.25 20.37
CA LEU A 376 47.58 -56.74 21.74
C LEU A 376 46.39 -57.70 21.88
N GLY A 377 46.67 -58.99 21.72
CA GLY A 377 45.74 -60.08 21.98
C GLY A 377 45.59 -60.42 23.48
N GLY A 378 44.37 -60.85 23.83
CA GLY A 378 44.09 -61.95 24.76
C GLY A 378 44.09 -61.68 26.28
N GLY A 379 42.96 -61.98 26.95
CA GLY A 379 42.99 -62.33 28.38
C GLY A 379 41.73 -61.97 29.19
N VAL A 380 40.98 -63.00 29.59
CA VAL A 380 39.90 -62.99 30.60
C VAL A 380 40.46 -62.73 32.00
N GLY A 381 39.80 -61.94 32.86
CA GLY A 381 40.18 -61.85 34.28
C GLY A 381 39.34 -60.88 35.13
N VAL A 382 38.64 -61.45 36.12
CA VAL A 382 37.79 -60.83 37.16
C VAL A 382 38.63 -60.13 38.24
N GLY A 383 38.14 -59.03 38.86
CA GLY A 383 38.75 -58.51 40.09
C GLY A 383 38.23 -57.18 40.67
N VAL A 384 37.17 -57.26 41.48
CA VAL A 384 36.91 -56.62 42.80
C VAL A 384 37.45 -55.19 43.09
N GLY A 385 36.52 -54.23 43.22
CA GLY A 385 36.13 -53.59 44.51
C GLY A 385 36.90 -52.36 45.06
N ALA A 386 36.12 -51.29 45.35
CA ALA A 386 36.16 -50.31 46.47
C ALA A 386 35.78 -48.90 45.93
N GLY A 387 34.57 -48.38 46.15
CA GLY A 387 34.21 -47.50 47.29
C GLY A 387 34.79 -46.10 47.09
N VAL A 388 34.04 -45.02 46.83
CA VAL A 388 33.13 -44.19 47.67
C VAL A 388 32.52 -43.17 46.67
N GLY A 389 31.24 -42.80 46.55
CA GLY A 389 30.14 -42.67 47.50
C GLY A 389 29.85 -41.19 47.77
N LEU A 390 28.86 -40.58 47.10
CA LEU A 390 27.96 -39.52 47.62
C LEU A 390 26.92 -39.10 46.55
N GLY A 391 25.64 -39.44 46.81
CA GLY A 391 24.43 -38.94 46.12
C GLY A 391 24.06 -37.52 46.57
N LEU A 392 22.89 -36.91 46.33
CA LEU A 392 21.50 -37.32 46.15
C LEU A 392 20.78 -36.15 45.41
N GLY A 393 19.80 -36.33 44.52
CA GLY A 393 18.37 -36.66 44.74
C GLY A 393 17.57 -35.84 43.68
N GLY A 394 16.40 -36.18 43.14
CA GLY A 394 15.31 -37.08 43.52
C GLY A 394 14.00 -36.26 43.48
N GLY A 395 13.03 -36.59 42.63
CA GLY A 395 11.69 -35.95 42.68
C GLY A 395 10.81 -36.12 41.43
N SER A 396 9.80 -36.98 41.54
CA SER A 396 8.74 -37.34 40.58
C SER A 396 7.43 -36.56 40.81
N GLY A 397 6.52 -36.49 39.82
CA GLY A 397 5.11 -36.13 40.05
C GLY A 397 4.25 -35.88 38.79
N SER A 398 3.15 -36.62 38.69
CA SER A 398 2.17 -36.68 37.58
C SER A 398 0.97 -35.73 37.76
N GLY A 399 0.21 -35.44 36.69
CA GLY A 399 -1.15 -34.89 36.81
C GLY A 399 -1.85 -34.66 35.46
N ALA A 400 -3.02 -35.27 35.27
CA ALA A 400 -3.93 -35.09 34.13
C ALA A 400 -5.23 -34.40 34.57
N GLY A 401 -5.91 -33.72 33.65
CA GLY A 401 -7.25 -33.18 33.85
C GLY A 401 -7.95 -32.93 32.52
N ALA A 402 -9.18 -33.46 32.39
CA ALA A 402 -10.08 -33.32 31.25
C ALA A 402 -11.30 -32.46 31.62
N GLY A 403 -11.96 -31.88 30.61
CA GLY A 403 -13.24 -31.16 30.76
C GLY A 403 -14.03 -31.14 29.45
N ALA A 404 -15.33 -31.40 29.54
CA ALA A 404 -16.28 -31.76 28.48
C ALA A 404 -17.18 -30.59 28.01
N GLY A 405 -17.96 -30.79 26.94
CA GLY A 405 -19.16 -29.97 26.62
C GLY A 405 -19.68 -30.08 25.18
N SER A 406 -21.02 -30.09 25.00
CA SER A 406 -21.76 -30.75 23.90
C SER A 406 -22.61 -29.79 23.03
N GLY A 407 -22.76 -30.11 21.72
CA GLY A 407 -24.01 -30.13 20.91
C GLY A 407 -24.79 -28.85 20.52
N SER A 408 -25.17 -28.73 19.24
CA SER A 408 -26.37 -28.03 18.73
C SER A 408 -26.87 -28.66 17.42
N GLY A 409 -28.18 -28.64 17.17
CA GLY A 409 -28.86 -29.11 15.95
C GLY A 409 -29.68 -27.98 15.27
N SER A 410 -29.98 -28.20 13.99
CA SER A 410 -30.31 -27.24 12.91
C SER A 410 -31.81 -26.97 12.64
N GLY A 411 -32.15 -25.92 11.86
CA GLY A 411 -33.41 -25.88 11.08
C GLY A 411 -33.94 -24.57 10.47
N SER A 412 -33.61 -24.32 9.18
CA SER A 412 -34.40 -23.68 8.08
C SER A 412 -34.80 -22.18 8.11
N ARG A 413 -35.10 -21.51 6.98
CA ARG A 413 -34.32 -21.02 5.81
C ARG A 413 -35.28 -20.21 4.92
N SER A 414 -34.86 -19.04 4.45
CA SER A 414 -35.46 -18.32 3.32
C SER A 414 -34.35 -17.94 2.34
N SER A 415 -34.62 -18.05 1.03
CA SER A 415 -33.64 -17.99 -0.05
C SER A 415 -33.89 -16.81 -0.96
N SER A 416 -32.85 -16.05 -1.28
CA SER A 416 -32.77 -15.18 -2.45
C SER A 416 -31.56 -15.60 -3.29
N SER A 417 -31.77 -15.83 -4.58
CA SER A 417 -30.74 -16.27 -5.53
C SER A 417 -30.50 -15.17 -6.57
N SER A 418 -29.23 -14.79 -6.76
CA SER A 418 -28.77 -14.04 -7.92
C SER A 418 -27.67 -14.84 -8.62
N SER A 419 -27.91 -15.25 -9.86
CA SER A 419 -26.96 -16.00 -10.68
C SER A 419 -26.34 -15.10 -11.75
N SER A 420 -25.01 -15.07 -11.83
CA SER A 420 -24.27 -14.52 -12.97
C SER A 420 -23.49 -15.64 -13.66
N SER A 421 -23.82 -15.89 -14.92
CA SER A 421 -23.16 -16.88 -15.79
C SER A 421 -22.17 -16.18 -16.72
N SER A 422 -20.90 -16.60 -16.72
CA SER A 422 -19.93 -16.27 -17.77
C SER A 422 -19.58 -17.53 -18.55
N GLY A 423 -20.04 -17.64 -19.79
CA GLY A 423 -19.67 -18.70 -20.72
C GLY A 423 -18.71 -18.15 -21.78
N SER A 424 -17.57 -18.82 -21.96
CA SER A 424 -16.63 -18.56 -23.06
C SER A 424 -16.78 -19.68 -24.09
N THR A 425 -17.23 -19.36 -25.31
CA THR A 425 -17.25 -20.30 -26.44
C THR A 425 -16.12 -19.95 -27.41
N SER A 426 -15.29 -20.93 -27.74
CA SER A 426 -14.37 -20.89 -28.89
C SER A 426 -14.74 -22.01 -29.85
N SER A 427 -15.12 -21.65 -31.07
CA SER A 427 -15.50 -22.52 -32.17
C SER A 427 -14.27 -23.01 -32.96
N GLY A 428 -14.21 -24.31 -33.23
CA GLY A 428 -13.19 -24.93 -34.10
C GLY A 428 -13.33 -26.45 -34.17
N ASN A 429 -14.10 -26.92 -35.16
CA ASN A 429 -14.39 -28.30 -35.59
C ASN A 429 -13.59 -29.48 -34.96
N GLY A 430 -14.33 -30.35 -34.26
CA GLY A 430 -13.92 -31.70 -33.88
C GLY A 430 -14.84 -32.24 -32.77
N ASN A 431 -15.48 -33.39 -33.00
CA ASN A 431 -16.49 -34.01 -32.13
C ASN A 431 -16.04 -34.22 -30.66
N ALA A 432 -17.05 -34.18 -29.77
CA ALA A 432 -17.05 -34.46 -28.32
C ALA A 432 -16.56 -33.31 -27.40
N GLY A 433 -17.48 -32.42 -27.02
CA GLY A 433 -17.28 -31.48 -25.91
C GLY A 433 -17.66 -32.12 -24.58
N SER A 434 -16.74 -32.12 -23.61
CA SER A 434 -17.05 -32.41 -22.20
C SER A 434 -17.26 -31.08 -21.47
N GLU A 435 -18.43 -30.87 -20.88
CA GLU A 435 -18.64 -29.74 -19.95
C GLU A 435 -18.23 -30.16 -18.55
N ALA A 436 -17.24 -29.44 -17.99
CA ALA A 436 -16.87 -29.51 -16.59
C ALA A 436 -17.18 -28.16 -15.93
N GLY A 437 -18.16 -28.15 -15.03
CA GLY A 437 -18.54 -26.97 -14.27
C GLY A 437 -18.26 -27.16 -12.78
N SER A 438 -17.66 -26.14 -12.15
CA SER A 438 -17.51 -26.04 -10.70
C SER A 438 -18.48 -24.99 -10.16
N TYR A 439 -19.17 -25.31 -9.06
CA TYR A 439 -19.98 -24.33 -8.34
C TYR A 439 -19.55 -24.27 -6.88
N ALA A 440 -19.56 -23.06 -6.32
CA ALA A 440 -19.35 -22.78 -4.91
C ALA A 440 -20.48 -21.88 -4.41
N GLY A 441 -20.98 -22.16 -3.21
CA GLY A 441 -22.07 -21.39 -2.60
C GLY A 441 -21.95 -21.32 -1.08
N SER A 442 -22.46 -20.23 -0.52
CA SER A 442 -22.54 -19.99 0.92
C SER A 442 -23.99 -19.95 1.36
N ARG A 443 -24.29 -20.42 2.58
CA ARG A 443 -25.62 -20.28 3.17
C ARG A 443 -25.53 -19.71 4.58
N ALA A 444 -26.44 -18.79 4.91
CA ALA A 444 -26.67 -18.27 6.25
C ALA A 444 -28.17 -18.40 6.57
N GLY A 445 -28.51 -18.76 7.81
CA GLY A 445 -29.89 -18.84 8.27
C GLY A 445 -30.05 -18.50 9.75
N SER A 446 -31.17 -17.87 10.08
CA SER A 446 -31.59 -17.53 11.44
C SER A 446 -32.97 -18.13 11.69
N GLY A 447 -33.17 -18.78 12.83
CA GLY A 447 -34.44 -19.40 13.22
C GLY A 447 -34.82 -19.06 14.66
N SER A 448 -36.13 -18.93 14.91
CA SER A 448 -36.71 -18.75 16.23
C SER A 448 -37.85 -19.76 16.42
N GLY A 449 -37.83 -20.51 17.51
CA GLY A 449 -38.88 -21.48 17.85
C GLY A 449 -39.28 -21.38 19.31
N SER A 450 -40.55 -21.65 19.61
CA SER A 450 -41.07 -21.70 20.96
C SER A 450 -41.70 -23.07 21.22
N ARG A 451 -41.18 -23.79 22.21
CA ARG A 451 -41.83 -24.97 22.80
C ARG A 451 -41.73 -24.84 24.31
N GLY A 452 -42.89 -24.73 24.97
CA GLY A 452 -43.00 -24.87 26.42
C GLY A 452 -42.15 -23.91 27.26
N GLY A 453 -42.43 -22.60 27.18
CA GLY A 453 -42.12 -21.67 28.26
C GLY A 453 -40.77 -20.93 28.27
N SER A 454 -39.86 -21.15 27.32
CA SER A 454 -38.69 -20.28 27.12
C SER A 454 -38.37 -20.08 25.62
N SER A 455 -37.75 -18.93 25.29
CA SER A 455 -37.37 -18.55 23.92
C SER A 455 -35.85 -18.39 23.82
N GLU A 456 -35.24 -19.05 22.84
CA GLU A 456 -33.82 -18.87 22.46
C GLU A 456 -33.69 -18.57 20.97
N ALA A 457 -32.61 -17.87 20.59
CA ALA A 457 -32.25 -17.52 19.23
C ALA A 457 -30.77 -17.83 18.95
N GLY A 458 -30.45 -18.28 17.73
CA GLY A 458 -29.09 -18.59 17.28
C GLY A 458 -28.93 -18.49 15.75
N SER A 459 -27.68 -18.47 15.28
CA SER A 459 -27.30 -18.33 13.85
C SER A 459 -26.25 -19.36 13.43
N GLU A 460 -26.29 -19.83 12.19
CA GLU A 460 -25.27 -20.74 11.62
C GLU A 460 -24.92 -20.37 10.17
N ALA A 461 -23.64 -20.55 9.78
CA ALA A 461 -23.13 -20.28 8.43
C ALA A 461 -22.19 -21.39 7.94
N GLY A 462 -22.19 -21.67 6.63
CA GLY A 462 -21.27 -22.63 6.01
C GLY A 462 -21.19 -22.53 4.49
N SER A 463 -20.13 -23.12 3.92
CA SER A 463 -19.80 -23.11 2.49
C SER A 463 -19.78 -24.52 1.90
N TYR A 464 -20.14 -24.67 0.62
CA TYR A 464 -19.95 -25.92 -0.12
C TYR A 464 -19.38 -25.67 -1.52
N ALA A 465 -18.66 -26.65 -2.04
CA ALA A 465 -18.14 -26.67 -3.40
C ALA A 465 -18.35 -28.06 -4.02
N GLY A 466 -18.71 -28.11 -5.30
CA GLY A 466 -18.88 -29.34 -6.05
C GLY A 466 -18.54 -29.16 -7.53
N SER A 467 -18.19 -30.26 -8.18
CA SER A 467 -17.88 -30.31 -9.62
C SER A 467 -18.75 -31.37 -10.29
N ARG A 468 -19.24 -31.06 -11.50
CA ARG A 468 -20.02 -32.01 -12.32
C ARG A 468 -19.37 -32.10 -13.70
N ALA A 469 -19.14 -33.32 -14.16
CA ALA A 469 -18.69 -33.63 -15.51
C ALA A 469 -19.81 -34.41 -16.22
N GLY A 470 -20.24 -33.93 -17.39
CA GLY A 470 -21.20 -34.61 -18.24
C GLY A 470 -20.60 -34.85 -19.63
N SER A 471 -20.67 -36.09 -20.12
CA SER A 471 -20.36 -36.44 -21.50
C SER A 471 -21.67 -36.74 -22.25
N GLY A 472 -22.00 -35.88 -23.22
CA GLY A 472 -23.12 -36.12 -24.14
C GLY A 472 -22.63 -36.75 -25.44
N SER A 473 -23.10 -37.95 -25.76
CA SER A 473 -22.97 -38.55 -27.09
C SER A 473 -24.24 -38.30 -27.89
N GLY A 474 -24.20 -37.41 -28.89
CA GLY A 474 -25.24 -37.27 -29.90
C GLY A 474 -24.93 -38.14 -31.11
N ASN A 475 -25.92 -38.92 -31.54
CA ASN A 475 -25.97 -39.60 -32.86
C ASN A 475 -26.31 -38.61 -33.96
#